data_AF-A0A929FJ19-F1
#
_entry.id   AF-A0A929FJ19-F1
#
_cell.length_a   1.000
_cell.length_b   1.000
_cell.length_c   1.000
_cell.angle_alpha   90.00
_cell.angle_beta   90.00
_cell.angle_gamma   90.00
#
_symmetry.space_group_name_H-M   'P 1'
#
loop_
_entity.id
_entity.type
_entity.pdbx_description
1 polymer ?
#
loop_
_entity_poly.entity_id
_entity_poly.type
_entity_poly.pdbx_seq_one_letter_code
_entity_poly.pdbx_strand_id
1 'polypeptide(L)'
;MAQLDPHHFHGHQTLADGTQLYSAVVWSVCFACAIHLLYLLKPINGVPHYALLFSTDTNLIALDIYQFYKARFQIEFIFRDARQFTGLADCQSRHSQALDMHVNASLTALNLAKVI
;
A
#
# COMPACT_ATOMS: atom_id res chain seq x y z
N MET A 1 -12.55 -18.49 12.28
CA MET A 1 -11.96 -17.16 12.00
C MET A 1 -12.35 -16.25 13.15
N ALA A 2 -11.38 -15.72 13.90
CA ALA A 2 -11.68 -14.82 15.01
C ALA A 2 -12.33 -13.55 14.44
N GLN A 3 -13.62 -13.37 14.75
CA GLN A 3 -14.37 -12.18 14.41
C GLN A 3 -13.80 -11.06 15.29
N LEU A 4 -13.05 -10.14 14.69
CA LEU A 4 -12.47 -9.01 15.41
C LEU A 4 -13.60 -8.20 16.05
N ASP A 5 -13.60 -8.13 17.37
CA ASP A 5 -14.64 -7.44 18.14
C ASP A 5 -14.55 -5.91 17.89
N PRO A 6 -15.60 -5.28 17.34
CA PRO A 6 -15.64 -3.84 17.09
C PRO A 6 -15.42 -2.99 18.36
N HIS A 7 -15.66 -3.54 19.55
CA HIS A 7 -15.56 -2.82 20.82
C HIS A 7 -14.13 -2.43 21.24
N HIS A 8 -13.09 -3.02 20.63
CA HIS A 8 -11.70 -2.63 20.86
C HIS A 8 -11.22 -1.46 19.99
N PHE A 9 -12.07 -0.96 19.10
CA PHE A 9 -11.73 0.15 18.21
C PHE A 9 -12.29 1.47 18.76
N HIS A 10 -11.43 2.47 18.84
CA HIS A 10 -11.73 3.75 19.48
C HIS A 10 -12.18 4.81 18.45
N GLY A 11 -11.75 4.67 17.19
CA GLY A 11 -12.17 5.54 16.09
C GLY A 11 -13.08 4.80 15.12
N HIS A 12 -14.20 5.42 14.75
CA HIS A 12 -15.08 4.97 13.66
C HIS A 12 -15.36 6.14 12.72
N GLN A 13 -15.10 5.96 11.44
CA GLN A 13 -15.38 6.93 10.39
C GLN A 13 -15.97 6.22 9.17
N THR A 14 -17.02 6.78 8.58
CA THR A 14 -17.58 6.28 7.32
C THR A 14 -17.02 7.11 6.16
N LEU A 15 -16.39 6.43 5.22
CA LEU A 15 -15.85 7.04 4.00
C LEU A 15 -16.97 7.27 2.96
N ALA A 16 -16.72 8.17 2.02
CA ALA A 16 -17.68 8.54 0.98
C ALA A 16 -18.13 7.38 0.08
N ASP A 17 -17.34 6.30 0.00
CA ASP A 17 -17.64 5.11 -0.80
C ASP A 17 -18.41 4.03 -0.01
N GLY A 18 -18.93 4.36 1.18
CA GLY A 18 -19.65 3.45 2.06
C GLY A 18 -18.76 2.51 2.89
N THR A 19 -17.43 2.65 2.80
CA THR A 19 -16.50 1.87 3.61
C THR A 19 -16.48 2.40 5.05
N GLN A 20 -16.66 1.51 6.02
CA GLN A 20 -16.50 1.81 7.43
C GLN A 20 -15.04 1.59 7.83
N LEU A 21 -14.45 2.59 8.45
CA LEU A 21 -13.07 2.59 8.91
C LEU A 21 -13.05 2.62 10.44
N TYR A 22 -12.46 1.58 11.03
CA TYR A 22 -12.24 1.46 12.46
C TYR A 22 -10.74 1.58 12.76
N SER A 23 -10.38 2.23 13.87
CA SER A 23 -8.98 2.40 14.25
C SER A 23 -8.70 2.16 15.73
N ALA A 24 -7.52 1.61 16.01
CA ALA A 24 -7.02 1.32 17.35
C ALA A 24 -5.49 1.38 17.38
N VAL A 25 -4.91 1.76 18.53
CA VAL A 25 -3.47 1.60 18.77
C VAL A 25 -3.27 0.32 19.56
N VAL A 26 -2.50 -0.61 19.02
CA VAL A 26 -2.28 -1.95 19.60
C VAL A 26 -0.81 -2.29 19.64
N TRP A 27 -0.39 -3.16 20.55
CA TRP A 27 0.97 -3.67 20.59
C TRP A 27 1.14 -4.82 19.58
N SER A 28 2.12 -4.71 18.67
CA SER A 28 2.50 -5.78 17.76
C SER A 28 3.62 -6.62 18.34
N VAL A 29 3.37 -7.91 18.55
CA VAL A 29 4.38 -8.86 19.03
C VAL A 29 5.50 -9.05 18.01
N CYS A 30 5.16 -9.08 16.71
CA CYS A 30 6.14 -9.31 15.64
C CYS A 30 7.13 -8.16 15.48
N PHE A 31 6.68 -6.92 15.66
CA PHE A 31 7.53 -5.72 15.54
C PHE A 31 8.06 -5.22 16.89
N ALA A 32 7.59 -5.81 18.00
CA ALA A 32 7.89 -5.39 19.37
C ALA A 32 7.66 -3.87 19.59
N CYS A 33 6.58 -3.34 19.02
CA CYS A 33 6.23 -1.92 19.13
C CYS A 33 4.71 -1.69 19.04
N ALA A 34 4.27 -0.49 19.43
CA ALA A 34 2.91 -0.03 19.21
C ALA A 34 2.68 0.30 17.73
N ILE A 35 1.54 -0.12 17.19
CA ILE A 35 1.10 0.16 15.82
C ILE A 35 -0.30 0.77 15.83
N HIS A 36 -0.56 1.65 14.88
CA HIS A 36 -1.90 2.13 14.56
C HIS A 36 -2.54 1.14 13.60
N LEU A 37 -3.47 0.33 14.09
CA LEU A 37 -4.21 -0.67 13.33
C LEU A 37 -5.51 -0.07 12.80
N LEU A 38 -5.77 -0.30 11.52
CA LEU A 38 -6.99 0.09 10.83
C LEU A 38 -7.72 -1.16 10.35
N TYR A 39 -9.01 -1.23 10.64
CA TYR A 39 -9.92 -2.24 10.13
C TYR A 39 -10.93 -1.59 9.19
N LEU A 40 -10.87 -1.97 7.92
CA LEU A 40 -11.78 -1.52 6.87
C LEU A 40 -12.86 -2.57 6.69
N LEU A 41 -14.12 -2.13 6.62
CA LEU A 41 -15.27 -2.95 6.31
C LEU A 41 -16.05 -2.31 5.15
N LYS A 42 -16.10 -3.00 4.01
CA LYS A 42 -16.82 -2.57 2.81
C LYS A 42 -17.82 -3.64 2.37
N PRO A 43 -19.13 -3.41 2.46
CA PRO A 43 -20.11 -4.32 1.88
C PRO A 43 -20.13 -4.18 0.35
N ILE A 44 -19.89 -5.29 -0.37
CA ILE A 44 -20.02 -5.35 -1.83
C ILE A 44 -21.05 -6.43 -2.14
N ASN A 45 -22.15 -6.07 -2.81
CA ASN A 45 -23.25 -7.00 -3.13
C ASN A 45 -23.78 -7.79 -1.92
N GLY A 46 -23.83 -7.15 -0.74
CA GLY A 46 -24.26 -7.78 0.51
C GLY A 46 -23.21 -8.67 1.20
N VAL A 47 -22.05 -8.88 0.57
CA VAL A 47 -20.93 -9.61 1.16
C VAL A 47 -19.97 -8.63 1.84
N PRO A 48 -19.66 -8.80 3.13
CA PRO A 48 -18.70 -7.94 3.81
C PRO A 48 -17.27 -8.27 3.38
N HIS A 49 -16.60 -7.31 2.75
CA HIS A 49 -15.16 -7.35 2.51
C HIS A 49 -14.44 -6.60 3.60
N TYR A 50 -13.33 -7.17 4.08
CA TYR A 50 -12.52 -6.54 5.10
C TYR A 50 -11.07 -6.46 4.70
N ALA A 51 -10.38 -5.43 5.18
CA ALA A 51 -8.93 -5.29 5.04
C ALA A 51 -8.34 -4.72 6.32
N LEU A 52 -7.15 -5.21 6.68
CA LEU A 52 -6.37 -4.70 7.80
C LEU A 52 -5.19 -3.92 7.26
N LEU A 53 -5.07 -2.67 7.68
CA LEU A 53 -3.93 -1.81 7.39
C LEU A 53 -3.27 -1.43 8.72
N PHE A 54 -1.98 -1.10 8.70
CA PHE A 54 -1.32 -0.61 9.90
C PHE A 54 -0.23 0.41 9.60
N SER A 55 0.12 1.22 10.59
CA SER A 55 1.30 2.07 10.57
C SER A 55 2.09 1.89 11.86
N THR A 56 3.41 1.96 11.78
CA THR A 56 4.28 2.07 12.96
C THR A 56 4.28 3.47 13.55
N ASP A 57 3.87 4.49 12.78
CA ASP A 57 3.61 5.82 13.29
C ASP A 57 2.20 5.90 13.87
N THR A 58 2.12 5.97 15.20
CA THR A 58 0.86 6.05 15.96
C THR A 58 0.21 7.43 15.92
N ASN A 59 0.92 8.47 15.48
CA ASN A 59 0.41 9.83 15.43
C ASN A 59 -0.36 10.13 14.13
N LEU A 60 -0.18 9.31 13.10
CA LEU A 60 -0.92 9.46 11.85
C LEU A 60 -2.42 9.27 12.07
N ILE A 61 -3.22 10.15 11.46
CA ILE A 61 -4.66 9.99 11.44
C ILE A 61 -5.03 8.79 10.55
N ALA A 62 -6.10 8.07 10.93
CA ALA A 62 -6.52 6.85 10.22
C ALA A 62 -6.81 7.11 8.74
N LEU A 63 -7.33 8.29 8.39
CA LEU A 63 -7.59 8.64 6.99
C LEU A 63 -6.29 8.71 6.16
N ASP A 64 -5.21 9.26 6.71
CA ASP A 64 -3.93 9.39 6.00
C ASP A 64 -3.31 8.02 5.74
N ILE A 65 -3.34 7.14 6.75
CA ILE A 65 -2.88 5.75 6.59
C ILE A 65 -3.68 5.07 5.47
N TYR A 66 -5.00 5.20 5.46
CA TYR A 66 -5.84 4.69 4.37
C TYR A 66 -5.42 5.25 3.00
N GLN A 67 -5.21 6.56 2.89
CA GLN A 67 -4.81 7.21 1.64
C GLN A 67 -3.42 6.77 1.16
N PHE A 68 -2.45 6.62 2.07
CA PHE A 68 -1.13 6.10 1.73
C PHE A 68 -1.20 4.67 1.19
N TYR A 69 -1.99 3.81 1.82
CA TYR A 69 -2.20 2.45 1.32
C TYR A 69 -2.92 2.42 -0.03
N LYS A 70 -3.84 3.34 -0.28
CA LYS A 70 -4.51 3.50 -1.58
C LYS A 70 -3.52 3.97 -2.65
N ALA A 71 -2.65 4.92 -2.30
CA ALA A 71 -1.59 5.42 -3.18
C ALA A 71 -0.51 4.36 -3.46
N ARG A 72 -0.33 3.36 -2.59
CA ARG A 72 0.68 2.30 -2.76
C ARG A 72 0.56 1.56 -4.09
N PHE A 73 -0.64 1.43 -4.67
CA PHE A 73 -0.80 0.76 -5.96
C PHE A 73 -0.12 1.52 -7.12
N GLN A 74 0.22 2.80 -6.94
CA GLN A 74 0.89 3.59 -7.97
C GLN A 74 2.28 3.03 -8.34
N ILE A 75 2.97 2.37 -7.41
CA ILE A 75 4.29 1.78 -7.68
C ILE A 75 4.21 0.62 -8.68
N GLU A 76 3.09 -0.12 -8.70
CA GLU A 76 2.86 -1.22 -9.65
C GLU A 76 2.80 -0.71 -11.09
N PHE A 77 2.19 0.46 -11.31
CA PHE A 77 2.16 1.09 -12.63
C PHE A 77 3.57 1.45 -13.10
N ILE A 78 4.43 1.97 -12.20
CA ILE A 78 5.82 2.29 -12.54
C ILE A 78 6.55 1.04 -13.07
N PHE A 79 6.49 -0.08 -12.37
CA PHE A 79 7.16 -1.30 -12.82
C PHE A 79 6.55 -1.92 -14.06
N ARG A 80 5.22 -1.88 -14.19
CA ARG A 80 4.50 -2.36 -15.38
C ARG A 80 4.87 -1.56 -16.63
N ASP A 81 4.79 -0.24 -16.53
CA ASP A 81 5.12 0.67 -17.62
C ASP A 81 6.60 0.53 -17.99
N ALA A 82 7.49 0.45 -16.99
CA ALA A 82 8.91 0.30 -17.23
C ALA A 82 9.22 -1.01 -17.99
N ARG A 83 8.56 -2.12 -17.62
CA ARG A 83 8.69 -3.40 -18.33
C ARG A 83 8.15 -3.33 -19.76
N GLN A 84 6.99 -2.70 -19.96
CA GLN A 84 6.32 -2.71 -21.25
C GLN A 84 6.92 -1.72 -22.25
N PHE A 85 7.34 -0.55 -21.79
CA PHE A 85 7.70 0.58 -22.67
C PHE A 85 9.19 0.94 -22.65
N THR A 86 9.90 0.61 -21.58
CA THR A 86 11.33 0.98 -21.41
C THR A 86 12.27 -0.21 -21.30
N GLY A 87 11.74 -1.41 -21.55
CA GLY A 87 12.50 -2.66 -21.60
C GLY A 87 13.09 -3.12 -20.28
N LEU A 88 12.53 -2.72 -19.11
CA LEU A 88 13.09 -3.02 -17.79
C LEU A 88 13.48 -4.50 -17.57
N ALA A 89 12.80 -5.45 -18.25
CA ALA A 89 13.05 -6.88 -18.14
C ALA A 89 13.81 -7.50 -19.33
N ASP A 90 14.30 -6.68 -20.27
CA ASP A 90 14.89 -7.17 -21.52
C ASP A 90 16.40 -7.42 -21.42
N CYS A 91 17.06 -6.90 -20.38
CA CYS A 91 18.50 -7.11 -20.19
C CYS A 91 18.83 -8.56 -19.83
N GLN A 92 19.66 -9.21 -20.64
CA GLN A 92 20.17 -10.57 -20.41
C GLN A 92 21.65 -10.58 -20.00
N SER A 93 22.20 -9.45 -19.55
CA SER A 93 23.59 -9.39 -19.10
C SER A 93 23.79 -10.20 -17.83
N ARG A 94 24.96 -10.85 -17.71
CA ARG A 94 25.37 -11.58 -16.50
C ARG A 94 26.24 -10.73 -15.57
N HIS A 95 26.55 -9.50 -15.95
CA HIS A 95 27.43 -8.59 -15.20
C HIS A 95 26.57 -7.66 -14.34
N SER A 96 26.79 -7.62 -13.03
CA SER A 96 25.96 -6.84 -12.08
C SER A 96 25.90 -5.37 -12.45
N GLN A 97 27.04 -4.74 -12.74
CA GLN A 97 27.10 -3.32 -13.12
C GLN A 97 26.27 -3.00 -14.37
N ALA A 98 26.21 -3.92 -15.34
CA ALA A 98 25.43 -3.75 -16.54
C ALA A 98 23.92 -3.87 -16.25
N LEU A 99 23.53 -4.77 -15.35
CA LEU A 99 22.15 -4.90 -14.88
C LEU A 99 21.71 -3.63 -14.12
N ASP A 100 22.55 -3.12 -13.21
CA ASP A 100 22.27 -1.90 -12.45
C ASP A 100 22.10 -0.69 -13.37
N MET A 101 23.03 -0.52 -14.33
CA MET A 101 22.95 0.53 -15.34
C MET A 101 21.64 0.43 -16.14
N HIS A 102 21.28 -0.76 -16.60
CA HIS A 102 20.09 -0.97 -17.40
C HIS A 102 18.81 -0.67 -16.62
N VAL A 103 18.67 -1.19 -15.40
CA VAL A 103 17.51 -0.92 -14.53
C VAL A 103 17.35 0.59 -14.27
N ASN A 104 18.45 1.28 -13.95
CA ASN A 104 18.44 2.72 -13.73
C ASN A 104 18.05 3.48 -15.01
N ALA A 105 18.57 3.06 -16.17
CA ALA A 105 18.26 3.69 -17.45
C ALA A 105 16.77 3.52 -17.81
N SER A 106 16.20 2.31 -17.68
CA SER A 106 14.79 2.05 -17.94
C SER A 106 13.87 2.89 -17.05
N LEU A 107 14.13 2.93 -15.73
CA LEU A 107 13.34 3.75 -14.80
C LEU A 107 13.52 5.26 -15.06
N THR A 108 14.71 5.71 -15.43
CA THR A 108 14.97 7.11 -15.78
C THR A 108 14.23 7.51 -17.05
N ALA A 109 14.26 6.65 -18.08
CA ALA A 109 13.53 6.86 -19.32
C ALA A 109 12.02 6.95 -19.08
N LEU A 110 11.48 6.10 -18.19
CA LEU A 110 10.07 6.17 -17.82
C LEU A 110 9.74 7.49 -17.12
N ASN A 111 10.57 7.92 -16.16
CA ASN A 111 10.35 9.19 -15.46
C ASN A 111 10.41 10.39 -16.43
N LEU A 112 11.35 10.40 -17.37
CA LEU A 112 11.43 11.43 -18.42
C LEU A 112 10.18 11.43 -19.30
N ALA A 113 9.72 10.25 -19.71
CA ALA A 113 8.51 10.10 -20.52
C ALA A 113 7.23 10.53 -19.78
N LYS A 114 7.19 10.46 -18.45
CA LYS A 114 6.05 10.93 -17.63
C LYS A 114 6.03 12.44 -17.41
N VAL A 115 7.14 13.13 -17.65
CA VAL A 115 7.27 14.59 -17.44
C VAL A 115 6.93 15.38 -18.71
N ILE A 116 7.07 14.77 -19.88
CA ILE A 116 6.75 15.36 -21.20
C ILE A 116 5.27 15.11 -21.52
#